data_AF-A0A644XQ22-F1
#
_entry.id   AF-A0A644XQ22-F1
#
_cell.length_a   1.000
_cell.length_b   1.000
_cell.length_c   1.000
_cell.angle_alpha   90.00
_cell.angle_beta   90.00
_cell.angle_gamma   90.00
#
_symmetry.space_group_name_H-M   'P 1'
#
loop_
_entity.id
_entity.type
_entity.pdbx_description
1 polymer ?
#
loop_
_entity_poly.entity_id
_entity_poly.type
_entity_poly.pdbx_seq_one_letter_code
_entity_poly.pdbx_strand_id
1 'polypeptide(L)'
;MGATLATKRTTAERLAPGIDPNALVIECYANPFRTYPLALDYERFRTLFRDGVDCYILNTGDFMGKKVTPADTLGILEAIIEEKARFVPFGPFSDMETLELERFPVDFSDEKYRREFFARFRDRLAFVTSRETEKGGMDKLPPEAEAALRKALDEIGYPVQD
;
A
#
# COMPACT_ATOMS: atom_id res chain seq x y z
N MET A 1 -2.94 5.03 -1.54
CA MET A 1 -2.62 3.76 -0.84
C MET A 1 -3.75 3.21 0.03
N GLY A 2 -4.48 4.01 0.84
CA GLY A 2 -5.56 3.49 1.71
C GLY A 2 -6.69 2.74 0.96
N ALA A 3 -7.09 3.23 -0.21
CA ALA A 3 -8.05 2.54 -1.09
C ALA A 3 -7.57 1.16 -1.59
N THR A 4 -6.28 0.87 -1.45
CA THR A 4 -5.62 -0.38 -1.83
C THR A 4 -4.83 -0.96 -0.66
N LEU A 5 -5.31 -0.74 0.57
CA LEU A 5 -4.71 -1.31 1.76
C LEU A 5 -4.75 -2.83 1.64
N ALA A 6 -3.61 -3.47 1.90
CA ALA A 6 -3.46 -4.89 1.71
C ALA A 6 -3.25 -5.61 3.03
N THR A 7 -3.87 -6.78 3.16
CA THR A 7 -3.75 -7.67 4.33
C THR A 7 -3.35 -9.07 3.89
N LYS A 8 -2.80 -9.85 4.83
CA LYS A 8 -2.64 -11.31 4.65
C LYS A 8 -3.95 -11.99 5.04
N ARG A 9 -4.41 -12.96 4.25
CA ARG A 9 -5.48 -13.86 4.70
C ARG A 9 -5.04 -14.59 5.96
N THR A 10 -5.96 -14.69 6.92
CA THR A 10 -5.71 -15.55 8.07
C THR A 10 -5.85 -17.01 7.64
N THR A 11 -5.17 -17.92 8.35
CA THR A 11 -5.28 -19.37 8.10
C THR A 11 -6.69 -19.94 8.36
N ALA A 12 -7.62 -19.13 8.86
CA ALA A 12 -9.01 -19.50 9.14
C ALA A 12 -9.90 -19.51 7.88
N GLU A 13 -9.49 -18.86 6.79
CA GLU A 13 -10.28 -18.83 5.55
C GLU A 13 -10.02 -20.09 4.71
N ARG A 14 -11.07 -20.88 4.45
CA ARG A 14 -11.00 -22.05 3.58
C ARG A 14 -10.89 -21.57 2.13
N LEU A 15 -9.69 -21.64 1.54
CA LEU A 15 -9.48 -21.24 0.16
C LEU A 15 -10.24 -22.16 -0.79
N ALA A 16 -10.92 -21.57 -1.78
CA ALA A 16 -11.41 -22.33 -2.92
C ALA A 16 -10.21 -22.94 -3.70
N PRO A 17 -10.36 -24.12 -4.32
CA PRO A 17 -9.30 -24.73 -5.10
C PRO A 17 -8.76 -23.78 -6.17
N GLY A 18 -7.44 -23.61 -6.24
CA GLY A 18 -6.77 -22.79 -7.25
C GLY A 18 -6.50 -21.33 -6.89
N ILE A 19 -6.86 -20.87 -5.69
CA ILE A 19 -6.47 -19.54 -5.21
C ILE A 19 -5.03 -19.57 -4.68
N ASP A 20 -4.16 -18.72 -5.23
CA ASP A 20 -2.80 -18.52 -4.72
C ASP A 20 -2.86 -18.06 -3.25
N PRO A 21 -2.32 -18.85 -2.29
CA PRO A 21 -2.31 -18.47 -0.89
C PRO A 21 -1.47 -17.21 -0.60
N ASN A 22 -0.60 -16.79 -1.53
CA ASN A 22 0.17 -15.55 -1.44
C ASN A 22 -0.49 -14.36 -2.15
N ALA A 23 -1.68 -14.55 -2.76
CA ALA A 23 -2.38 -13.46 -3.41
C ALA A 23 -2.66 -12.34 -2.41
N LEU A 24 -2.32 -11.12 -2.81
CA LEU A 24 -2.60 -9.92 -2.03
C LEU A 24 -4.11 -9.78 -1.84
N VAL A 25 -4.58 -9.71 -0.60
CA VAL A 25 -5.97 -9.32 -0.32
C VAL A 25 -6.03 -7.84 -0.10
N ILE A 26 -6.83 -7.16 -0.90
CA ILE A 26 -7.05 -5.73 -0.76
C ILE A 26 -8.33 -5.50 0.03
N GLU A 27 -8.16 -4.95 1.24
CA GLU A 27 -9.21 -4.52 2.15
C GLU A 27 -9.17 -2.99 2.23
N CYS A 28 -9.89 -2.35 1.31
CA CYS A 28 -9.94 -0.89 1.19
C CYS A 28 -10.21 -0.23 2.55
N TYR A 29 -9.30 0.63 3.01
CA TYR A 29 -9.38 1.36 4.28
C TYR A 29 -9.68 0.49 5.52
N ALA A 30 -9.37 -0.81 5.47
CA ALA A 30 -9.74 -1.77 6.52
C ALA A 30 -11.25 -1.75 6.86
N ASN A 31 -12.11 -1.43 5.88
CA ASN A 31 -13.55 -1.33 6.06
C ASN A 31 -14.29 -2.34 5.14
N PRO A 32 -14.28 -3.64 5.48
CA PRO A 32 -14.98 -4.66 4.71
C PRO A 32 -16.51 -4.53 4.80
N PHE A 33 -17.02 -3.69 5.71
CA PHE A 33 -18.44 -3.48 5.98
C PHE A 33 -19.05 -2.32 5.20
N ARG A 34 -18.30 -1.73 4.26
CA ARG A 34 -18.75 -0.58 3.47
C ARG A 34 -20.03 -0.92 2.69
N THR A 35 -21.04 -0.05 2.82
CA THR A 35 -22.35 -0.15 2.14
C THR A 35 -22.53 0.91 1.05
N TYR A 36 -21.48 1.65 0.72
CA TYR A 36 -21.47 2.78 -0.22
C TYR A 36 -20.27 2.68 -1.19
N PRO A 37 -20.22 3.48 -2.27
CA PRO A 37 -19.12 3.44 -3.23
C PRO A 37 -17.74 3.71 -2.61
N LEU A 38 -16.71 2.97 -3.03
CA LEU A 38 -15.32 3.18 -2.59
C LEU A 38 -14.83 4.62 -2.82
N ALA A 39 -15.25 5.26 -3.92
CA ALA A 39 -14.90 6.65 -4.20
C ALA A 39 -15.28 7.63 -3.08
N LEU A 40 -16.33 7.33 -2.31
CA LEU A 40 -16.74 8.19 -1.20
C LEU A 40 -15.72 8.17 -0.05
N ASP A 41 -15.12 7.03 0.26
CA ASP A 41 -14.01 6.97 1.22
C ASP A 41 -12.81 7.73 0.66
N TYR A 42 -12.47 7.50 -0.61
CA TYR A 42 -11.36 8.19 -1.27
C TYR A 42 -11.46 9.71 -1.14
N GLU A 43 -12.60 10.29 -1.51
CA GLU A 43 -12.80 11.75 -1.45
C GLU A 43 -12.81 12.28 -0.01
N ARG A 44 -13.34 11.52 0.96
CA ARG A 44 -13.32 11.91 2.37
C ARG A 44 -11.90 11.96 2.93
N PHE A 45 -11.09 10.93 2.67
CA PHE A 45 -9.68 10.94 3.08
C PHE A 45 -8.89 12.03 2.37
N ARG A 46 -9.13 12.24 1.07
CA ARG A 46 -8.51 13.35 0.32
C ARG A 46 -8.85 14.70 0.92
N THR A 47 -10.09 14.89 1.37
CA THR A 47 -10.52 16.12 2.06
C THR A 47 -9.75 16.32 3.36
N LEU A 48 -9.61 15.28 4.20
CA LEU A 48 -8.81 15.35 5.43
C LEU A 48 -7.36 15.79 5.16
N PHE A 49 -6.74 15.26 4.11
CA PHE A 49 -5.36 15.64 3.76
C PHE A 49 -5.26 17.10 3.31
N ARG A 50 -6.26 17.59 2.55
CA ARG A 50 -6.33 19.00 2.13
C ARG A 50 -6.54 19.95 3.31
N ASP A 51 -7.19 19.47 4.37
CA ASP A 51 -7.42 20.24 5.59
C ASP A 51 -6.19 20.25 6.52
N GLY A 52 -5.06 19.66 6.09
CA GLY A 52 -3.79 19.68 6.81
C GLY A 52 -3.58 18.52 7.78
N VAL A 53 -4.36 17.44 7.65
CA VAL A 53 -4.13 16.21 8.44
C VAL A 53 -3.00 15.41 7.83
N ASP A 54 -1.91 15.25 8.58
CA ASP A 54 -0.82 14.35 8.22
C ASP A 54 -1.28 12.89 8.26
N CYS A 55 -0.85 12.11 7.26
CA CYS A 55 -1.19 10.70 7.14
C CYS A 55 0.04 9.87 6.86
N TYR A 56 0.24 8.82 7.66
CA TYR A 56 1.39 7.92 7.55
C TYR A 56 0.94 6.51 7.21
N ILE A 57 1.77 5.80 6.43
CA ILE A 57 1.58 4.40 6.11
C ILE A 57 2.58 3.60 6.95
N LEU A 58 2.08 2.78 7.86
CA LEU A 58 2.90 1.93 8.72
C LEU A 58 2.73 0.47 8.31
N ASN A 59 3.83 -0.19 7.98
CA ASN A 59 3.82 -1.65 7.83
C ASN A 59 4.00 -2.30 9.20
N THR A 60 2.96 -2.95 9.70
CA THR A 60 2.98 -3.75 10.94
C THR A 60 3.14 -5.25 10.67
N GLY A 61 3.20 -5.64 9.40
CA GLY A 61 3.44 -7.00 8.94
C GLY A 61 4.93 -7.34 8.86
N ASP A 62 5.26 -8.43 8.17
CA ASP A 62 6.66 -8.77 7.95
C ASP A 62 7.24 -7.89 6.85
N PHE A 63 8.50 -7.48 7.00
CA PHE A 63 9.28 -6.77 5.98
C PHE A 63 10.39 -7.68 5.48
N MET A 64 10.31 -8.13 4.22
CA MET A 64 11.32 -9.00 3.60
C MET A 64 11.67 -10.26 4.43
N GLY A 65 10.67 -10.83 5.11
CA GLY A 65 10.84 -12.01 5.99
C GLY A 65 11.24 -11.69 7.43
N LYS A 66 11.51 -10.41 7.75
CA LYS A 66 11.77 -9.94 9.11
C LYS A 66 10.48 -9.45 9.76
N LYS A 67 10.18 -9.96 10.96
CA LYS A 67 8.99 -9.55 11.72
C LYS A 67 9.13 -8.10 12.21
N VAL A 68 8.16 -7.25 11.89
CA VAL A 68 7.99 -5.95 12.57
C VAL A 68 7.36 -6.20 13.94
N THR A 69 7.96 -5.63 14.98
CA THR A 69 7.50 -5.79 16.37
C THR A 69 6.68 -4.57 16.82
N PRO A 70 5.89 -4.70 17.92
CA PRO A 70 5.22 -3.55 18.51
C PRO A 70 6.20 -2.41 18.88
N ALA A 71 7.40 -2.75 19.37
CA ALA A 71 8.43 -1.76 19.73
C ALA A 71 8.90 -0.96 18.51
N ASP A 72 9.05 -1.60 17.34
CA ASP A 72 9.39 -0.90 16.10
C ASP A 72 8.31 0.13 15.73
N THR A 73 7.04 -0.30 15.77
CA THR A 73 5.91 0.58 15.41
C THR A 73 5.75 1.73 16.39
N LEU A 74 5.83 1.45 17.69
CA LEU A 74 5.71 2.46 18.74
C LEU A 74 6.86 3.46 18.68
N GLY A 75 8.09 3.02 18.40
CA GLY A 75 9.23 3.91 18.23
C GLY A 75 9.06 4.89 17.05
N ILE A 76 8.44 4.45 15.95
CA ILE A 76 8.09 5.33 14.83
C ILE A 76 7.06 6.38 15.28
N LEU A 77 6.00 5.95 15.98
CA LEU A 77 4.94 6.85 16.48
C LEU A 77 5.49 7.87 17.47
N GLU A 78 6.33 7.45 18.41
CA GLU A 78 7.03 8.36 19.35
C GLU A 78 7.87 9.39 18.59
N ALA A 79 8.68 8.95 17.61
CA ALA A 79 9.50 9.86 16.82
C ALA A 79 8.67 10.88 16.03
N ILE A 80 7.50 10.49 15.50
CA ILE A 80 6.58 11.40 14.80
C ILE A 80 5.99 12.40 15.79
N ILE A 81 5.44 11.94 16.92
CA ILE A 81 4.77 12.78 17.93
C ILE A 81 5.75 13.77 18.58
N GLU A 82 7.00 13.35 18.79
CA GLU A 82 8.05 14.19 19.35
C GLU A 82 8.76 15.06 18.31
N GLU A 83 8.31 15.07 17.05
CA GLU A 83 8.89 15.83 15.93
C GLU A 83 10.38 15.51 15.68
N LYS A 84 10.79 14.27 15.99
CA LYS A 84 12.15 13.75 15.78
C LYS A 84 12.28 12.90 14.52
N ALA A 85 11.17 12.45 13.95
CA ALA A 85 11.16 11.69 12.71
C ALA A 85 11.74 12.53 11.57
N ARG A 86 12.70 11.95 10.84
CA ARG A 86 13.30 12.56 9.66
C ARG A 86 12.99 11.70 8.46
N PHE A 87 12.13 12.21 7.60
CA PHE A 87 11.78 11.53 6.36
C PHE A 87 12.86 11.79 5.31
N VAL A 88 13.14 10.76 4.52
CA VAL A 88 14.07 10.80 3.38
C VAL A 88 13.35 10.33 2.13
N PRO A 89 13.80 10.69 0.92
CA PRO A 89 13.21 10.20 -0.32
C PRO A 89 13.11 8.67 -0.34
N PHE A 90 11.96 8.14 -0.75
CA PHE A 90 11.74 6.70 -0.79
C PHE A 90 12.22 6.12 -2.12
N GLY A 91 13.51 5.82 -2.20
CA GLY A 91 14.09 5.21 -3.40
C GLY A 91 13.87 6.06 -4.65
N PRO A 92 13.29 5.51 -5.74
CA PRO A 92 13.14 6.24 -7.00
C PRO A 92 11.89 7.13 -7.08
N PHE A 93 11.01 7.12 -6.07
CA PHE A 93 9.73 7.84 -6.13
C PHE A 93 9.93 9.34 -5.97
N SER A 94 9.29 10.13 -6.84
CA SER A 94 9.36 11.60 -6.76
C SER A 94 8.46 12.20 -5.68
N ASP A 95 7.38 11.50 -5.31
CA ASP A 95 6.35 11.98 -4.39
C ASP A 95 6.22 11.13 -3.11
N MET A 96 7.22 10.32 -2.78
CA MET A 96 7.17 9.47 -1.59
C MET A 96 8.43 9.63 -0.75
N GLU A 97 8.23 9.69 0.56
CA GLU A 97 9.29 9.67 1.55
C GLU A 97 9.09 8.51 2.52
N THR A 98 10.15 8.12 3.21
CA THR A 98 10.15 7.05 4.20
C THR A 98 10.99 7.45 5.41
N LEU A 99 10.76 6.80 6.54
CA LEU A 99 11.64 6.90 7.70
C LEU A 99 12.70 5.81 7.59
N GLU A 100 13.98 6.19 7.58
CA GLU A 100 15.08 5.23 7.60
C GLU A 100 15.13 4.49 8.94
N LEU A 101 15.04 3.17 8.88
CA LEU A 101 15.15 2.29 10.04
C LEU A 101 16.26 1.28 9.78
N GLU A 102 17.29 1.29 10.61
CA GLU A 102 18.45 0.38 10.47
C GLU A 102 18.03 -1.10 10.41
N ARG A 103 16.97 -1.47 11.16
CA ARG A 103 16.44 -2.83 11.14
C ARG A 103 15.71 -3.19 9.85
N PHE A 104 15.23 -2.23 9.06
CA PHE A 104 14.39 -2.45 7.88
C PHE A 104 14.92 -1.63 6.70
N PRO A 105 16.11 -1.96 6.18
CA PRO A 105 16.72 -1.18 5.10
C PRO A 105 15.86 -1.26 3.84
N VAL A 106 15.64 -0.11 3.22
CA VAL A 106 15.07 0.01 1.88
C VAL A 106 16.23 -0.09 0.89
N ASP A 107 16.26 -1.17 0.11
CA ASP A 107 17.35 -1.44 -0.83
C ASP A 107 16.82 -1.67 -2.24
N PHE A 108 16.80 -0.59 -3.04
CA PHE A 108 16.46 -0.67 -4.46
C PHE A 108 17.61 -1.17 -5.35
N SER A 109 18.74 -1.61 -4.78
CA SER A 109 19.74 -2.40 -5.48
C SER A 109 19.49 -3.92 -5.35
N ASP A 110 18.71 -4.34 -4.35
CA ASP A 110 18.30 -5.73 -4.15
C ASP A 110 17.19 -6.12 -5.16
N GLU A 111 17.52 -7.08 -6.02
CA GLU A 111 16.61 -7.57 -7.07
C GLU A 111 15.32 -8.19 -6.52
N LYS A 112 15.39 -8.90 -5.40
CA LYS A 112 14.22 -9.48 -4.75
C LYS A 112 13.33 -8.38 -4.18
N TYR A 113 13.90 -7.37 -3.54
CA TYR A 113 13.15 -6.22 -3.02
C TYR A 113 12.41 -5.51 -4.14
N ARG A 114 13.11 -5.14 -5.22
CA ARG A 114 12.51 -4.48 -6.39
C ARG A 114 11.38 -5.31 -7.00
N ARG A 115 11.60 -6.62 -7.20
CA ARG A 115 10.60 -7.51 -7.77
C ARG A 115 9.34 -7.60 -6.92
N GLU A 116 9.50 -7.81 -5.61
CA GLU A 116 8.35 -7.88 -4.69
C GLU A 116 7.61 -6.55 -4.64
N PHE A 117 8.34 -5.43 -4.55
CA PHE A 117 7.74 -4.10 -4.53
C PHE A 117 6.94 -3.80 -5.81
N PHE A 118 7.54 -4.08 -6.98
CA PHE A 118 6.87 -3.96 -8.27
C PHE A 118 5.62 -4.83 -8.37
N ALA A 119 5.72 -6.12 -7.99
CA ALA A 119 4.59 -7.03 -7.99
C ALA A 119 3.44 -6.49 -7.13
N ARG A 120 3.75 -5.95 -5.94
CA ARG A 120 2.77 -5.35 -5.04
C ARG A 120 2.09 -4.10 -5.61
N PHE A 121 2.77 -3.27 -6.40
CA PHE A 121 2.12 -2.12 -7.07
C PHE A 121 1.28 -2.57 -8.27
N ARG A 122 1.73 -3.58 -9.01
CA ARG A 122 0.96 -4.20 -10.10
C ARG A 122 -0.33 -4.83 -9.59
N ASP A 123 -0.29 -5.55 -8.48
CA ASP A 123 -1.47 -6.14 -7.84
C ASP A 123 -2.50 -5.05 -7.48
N ARG A 124 -2.03 -3.91 -6.97
CA ARG A 124 -2.89 -2.75 -6.66
C ARG A 124 -3.48 -2.11 -7.91
N LEU A 125 -2.68 -1.95 -8.96
CA LEU A 125 -3.16 -1.39 -10.22
C LEU A 125 -4.25 -2.28 -10.83
N ALA A 126 -4.02 -3.59 -10.89
CA ALA A 126 -5.00 -4.56 -11.37
C ALA A 126 -6.31 -4.48 -10.56
N PHE A 127 -6.22 -4.35 -9.24
CA PHE A 127 -7.40 -4.16 -8.40
C PHE A 127 -8.15 -2.87 -8.74
N VAL A 128 -7.46 -1.72 -8.82
CA VAL A 128 -8.10 -0.43 -9.15
C VAL A 128 -8.78 -0.50 -10.51
N THR A 129 -8.11 -1.01 -11.54
CA THR A 129 -8.69 -1.15 -12.88
C THR A 129 -9.89 -2.11 -12.89
N SER A 130 -9.86 -3.21 -12.12
CA SER A 130 -11.00 -4.14 -12.04
C SER A 130 -12.26 -3.51 -11.45
N ARG A 131 -12.13 -2.47 -10.61
CA ARG A 131 -13.27 -1.80 -9.97
C ARG A 131 -14.16 -1.03 -10.96
N GLU A 132 -13.68 -0.77 -12.18
CA GLU A 132 -14.45 -0.14 -13.25
C GLU A 132 -15.70 -0.94 -13.63
N THR A 133 -15.62 -2.27 -13.59
CA THR A 133 -16.68 -3.17 -14.05
C THR A 133 -17.19 -4.12 -12.99
N GLU A 134 -16.37 -4.48 -11.99
CA GLU A 134 -16.79 -5.38 -10.93
C GLU A 134 -17.95 -4.78 -10.12
N LYS A 135 -18.96 -5.61 -9.79
CA LYS A 135 -20.22 -5.19 -9.15
C LYS A 135 -20.90 -4.01 -9.87
N GLY A 136 -20.78 -3.96 -11.20
CA GLY A 136 -21.36 -2.89 -12.01
C GLY A 136 -20.65 -1.54 -11.84
N GLY A 137 -19.39 -1.53 -11.40
CA GLY A 137 -18.61 -0.30 -11.23
C GLY A 137 -18.86 0.43 -9.92
N MET A 138 -19.55 -0.18 -8.96
CA MET A 138 -19.88 0.43 -7.66
C MET A 138 -18.64 0.95 -6.91
N ASP A 139 -17.51 0.25 -7.04
CA ASP A 139 -16.26 0.57 -6.36
C ASP A 139 -15.26 1.33 -7.25
N LYS A 140 -15.68 1.82 -8.42
CA LYS A 140 -14.83 2.62 -9.31
C LYS A 140 -14.22 3.79 -8.54
N LEU A 141 -12.91 3.99 -8.73
CA LEU A 141 -12.17 5.10 -8.15
C LEU A 141 -11.98 6.24 -9.16
N PRO A 142 -11.68 7.46 -8.69
CA PRO A 142 -11.27 8.55 -9.56
C PRO A 142 -10.04 8.19 -10.41
N PRO A 143 -9.91 8.68 -11.67
CA PRO A 143 -8.82 8.34 -12.58
C PRO A 143 -7.41 8.58 -12.02
N GLU A 144 -7.25 9.56 -11.14
CA GLU A 144 -5.97 9.86 -10.49
C GLU A 144 -5.46 8.71 -9.60
N ALA A 145 -6.33 7.85 -9.09
CA ALA A 145 -5.92 6.68 -8.31
C ALA A 145 -5.16 5.67 -9.18
N GLU A 146 -5.65 5.44 -10.40
CA GLU A 146 -4.95 4.59 -11.38
C GLU A 146 -3.66 5.27 -11.85
N ALA A 147 -3.72 6.56 -12.18
CA ALA A 147 -2.57 7.31 -12.66
C ALA A 147 -1.42 7.33 -11.65
N ALA A 148 -1.70 7.48 -10.35
CA ALA A 148 -0.70 7.45 -9.30
C ALA A 148 0.01 6.08 -9.19
N LEU A 149 -0.72 4.97 -9.37
CA LEU A 149 -0.13 3.63 -9.36
C LEU A 149 0.72 3.37 -10.60
N ARG A 150 0.28 3.85 -11.77
CA ARG A 150 1.07 3.78 -13.02
C ARG A 150 2.36 4.58 -12.90
N LYS A 151 2.28 5.82 -12.40
CA LYS A 151 3.45 6.66 -12.13
C LYS A 151 4.45 5.93 -11.23
N ALA A 152 3.99 5.34 -10.13
CA ALA A 152 4.87 4.58 -9.24
C ALA A 152 5.53 3.38 -9.93
N LEU A 153 4.79 2.64 -10.77
CA LEU A 153 5.37 1.52 -11.54
C LEU A 153 6.44 1.98 -12.53
N ASP A 154 6.21 3.11 -13.21
CA ASP A 154 7.16 3.71 -14.14
C ASP A 154 8.44 4.17 -13.40
N GLU A 155 8.28 4.82 -12.24
CA GLU A 155 9.40 5.27 -11.40
C GLU A 155 10.24 4.12 -10.83
N ILE A 156 9.63 2.99 -10.49
CA ILE A 156 10.37 1.79 -10.07
C ILE A 156 11.28 1.26 -11.20
N GLY A 157 10.86 1.41 -12.46
CA GLY A 157 11.64 1.01 -13.64
C GLY A 157 12.02 -0.48 -13.64
N TYR A 158 11.20 -1.34 -13.06
CA TYR A 158 11.46 -2.79 -13.04
C TYR A 158 10.93 -3.43 -14.34
N PRO A 159 11.76 -4.20 -15.06
CA PRO A 159 11.36 -4.78 -16.34
C PRO A 159 10.21 -5.77 -16.15
N VAL A 160 9.16 -5.61 -16.94
CA VAL A 160 8.11 -6.62 -17.04
C VAL A 160 8.71 -7.82 -17.75
N GLN A 161 8.95 -8.92 -17.03
CA GLN A 161 9.20 -10.20 -17.68
C GLN A 161 7.84 -10.77 -18.06
N ASP A 162 7.60 -10.86 -19.38
CA ASP A 162 6.42 -11.47 -19.99
C ASP A 162 6.29 -12.97 -19.66
#